data_AF-A0A9D5MEC2-F1
#
_entry.id   AF-A0A9D5MEC2-F1
#
_cell.length_a   1.000
_cell.length_b   1.000
_cell.length_c   1.000
_cell.angle_alpha   90.00
_cell.angle_beta   90.00
_cell.angle_gamma   90.00
#
_symmetry.space_group_name_H-M   'P 1'
#
loop_
_entity.id
_entity.type
_entity.pdbx_description
1 polymer ?
#
loop_
_entity_poly.entity_id
_entity_poly.type
_entity_poly.pdbx_seq_one_letter_code
_entity_poly.pdbx_strand_id
1 'polypeptide(L)'
;EDLADMQMPELVEIARAHGCHPAIICLKWAMQRGQLPIPFSVHNYEANLRAAVTERLTDAEMDVIAGLERNNRLVKGQVFLWPGADDWHDLWDEDGVIVDCADCTANENIDHERSRRVVEAARSV
;
A
#
# COMPACT_ATOMS: atom_id res chain seq x y z
N GLU A 1 -13.49 -2.00 -11.02
CA GLU A 1 -13.68 -3.43 -10.68
C GLU A 1 -12.35 -3.93 -10.17
N ASP A 2 -12.35 -4.62 -9.04
CA ASP A 2 -11.10 -4.97 -8.35
C ASP A 2 -10.53 -6.24 -8.97
N LEU A 3 -9.24 -6.22 -9.30
CA LEU A 3 -8.56 -7.39 -9.87
C LEU A 3 -8.07 -8.31 -8.76
N ALA A 4 -8.18 -9.62 -9.00
CA ALA A 4 -7.56 -10.62 -8.15
C ALA A 4 -6.12 -10.87 -8.60
N ASP A 5 -5.16 -10.13 -8.05
CA ASP A 5 -3.77 -10.09 -8.55
C ASP A 5 -3.11 -11.48 -8.62
N MET A 6 -3.41 -12.35 -7.66
CA MET A 6 -2.87 -13.72 -7.63
C MET A 6 -3.51 -14.68 -8.65
N GLN A 7 -4.58 -14.26 -9.33
CA GLN A 7 -5.27 -15.03 -10.36
C GLN A 7 -4.92 -14.56 -11.78
N MET A 8 -4.06 -13.54 -11.92
CA MET A 8 -3.59 -13.10 -13.23
C MET A 8 -2.90 -14.27 -13.97
N PRO A 9 -3.28 -14.56 -15.22
CA PRO A 9 -2.80 -15.73 -15.96
C PRO A 9 -1.28 -15.86 -15.98
N GLU A 10 -0.59 -14.74 -16.19
CA GLU A 10 0.87 -14.66 -16.27
C GLU A 10 1.52 -15.07 -14.94
N LEU A 11 0.98 -14.61 -13.81
CA LEU A 11 1.48 -14.96 -12.47
C LEU A 11 1.20 -16.43 -12.14
N VAL A 12 0.03 -16.93 -12.54
CA VAL A 12 -0.35 -18.34 -12.37
C VAL A 12 0.54 -19.27 -13.20
N GLU A 13 0.93 -18.85 -14.41
CA GLU A 13 1.87 -19.60 -15.26
C GLU A 13 3.26 -19.68 -14.64
N ILE A 14 3.78 -18.57 -14.12
CA ILE A 14 5.05 -18.56 -13.37
C ILE A 14 4.95 -19.50 -12.17
N ALA A 15 3.89 -19.38 -11.37
CA ALA A 15 3.69 -20.25 -10.20
C ALA A 15 3.65 -21.74 -10.56
N ARG A 16 2.99 -22.07 -11.68
CA ARG A 16 2.94 -23.44 -12.22
C ARG A 16 4.32 -23.93 -12.65
N ALA A 17 5.13 -23.09 -13.29
CA ALA A 17 6.49 -23.43 -13.72
C ALA A 17 7.41 -23.75 -12.52
N HIS A 18 7.22 -23.05 -11.40
CA HIS A 18 7.94 -23.31 -10.14
C HIS A 18 7.30 -24.41 -9.27
N GLY A 19 6.13 -24.94 -9.66
CA GLY A 19 5.41 -25.96 -8.89
C GLY A 19 4.93 -25.46 -7.51
N CYS A 20 4.64 -24.16 -7.38
CA CYS A 20 4.26 -23.54 -6.11
C CYS A 20 2.94 -22.76 -6.20
N HIS A 21 2.45 -22.28 -5.06
CA HIS A 21 1.30 -21.38 -5.01
C HIS A 21 1.69 -19.96 -5.49
N PRO A 22 0.82 -19.19 -6.19
CA PRO A 22 1.14 -17.83 -6.66
C PRO A 22 1.64 -16.87 -5.59
N ALA A 23 1.16 -17.00 -4.35
CA ALA A 23 1.65 -16.23 -3.20
C ALA A 23 3.18 -16.34 -3.01
N ILE A 24 3.78 -17.50 -3.32
CA ILE A 24 5.23 -17.70 -3.21
C ILE A 24 5.96 -16.87 -4.27
N ILE A 25 5.39 -16.73 -5.47
CA ILE A 25 5.94 -15.86 -6.52
C ILE A 25 5.90 -14.40 -6.08
N CYS A 26 4.78 -13.94 -5.49
CA CYS A 26 4.67 -12.59 -4.93
C CYS A 26 5.74 -12.30 -3.87
N LEU A 27 5.98 -13.27 -2.97
CA LEU A 27 7.01 -13.15 -1.93
C LEU A 27 8.41 -13.04 -2.53
N LYS A 28 8.76 -13.95 -3.45
CA LYS A 28 10.07 -13.93 -4.13
C LYS A 28 10.29 -12.61 -4.85
N TRP A 29 9.30 -12.14 -5.60
CA TRP A 29 9.34 -10.86 -6.31
C TRP A 29 9.59 -9.68 -5.36
N ALA A 30 8.82 -9.58 -4.27
CA ALA A 30 8.95 -8.49 -3.30
C ALA A 30 10.35 -8.47 -2.66
N MET A 31 10.84 -9.64 -2.24
CA MET A 31 12.19 -9.76 -1.67
C MET A 31 13.28 -9.42 -2.68
N GLN A 32 13.15 -9.84 -3.94
CA GLN A 32 14.11 -9.50 -5.00
C GLN A 32 14.16 -8.01 -5.32
N ARG A 33 13.05 -7.29 -5.10
CA ARG A 33 12.95 -5.82 -5.18
C ARG A 33 13.49 -5.10 -3.93
N GLY A 34 13.98 -5.85 -2.94
CA GLY A 34 14.50 -5.31 -1.68
C GLY A 34 13.43 -4.95 -0.65
N GLN A 35 12.19 -5.43 -0.84
CA GLN A 35 11.12 -5.25 0.14
C GLN A 35 11.15 -6.35 1.20
N LEU A 36 10.60 -6.06 2.38
CA LEU A 36 10.41 -7.02 3.47
C LEU A 36 8.91 -7.38 3.57
N PRO A 37 8.44 -8.42 2.85
CA PRO A 37 7.02 -8.79 2.89
C PRO A 37 6.63 -9.37 4.26
N ILE A 38 5.38 -9.13 4.68
CA ILE A 38 4.81 -9.61 5.94
C ILE A 38 3.63 -10.56 5.64
N PRO A 39 3.89 -11.79 5.17
CA PRO A 39 2.82 -12.72 4.83
C PRO A 39 2.09 -13.24 6.06
N PHE A 40 0.80 -12.99 6.14
CA PHE A 40 -0.06 -13.54 7.18
C PHE A 40 -0.56 -14.94 6.80
N SER A 41 -0.33 -15.93 7.65
CA SER A 41 -0.93 -17.26 7.52
C SER A 41 -0.89 -18.03 8.83
N VAL A 42 -1.91 -18.84 9.09
CA VAL A 42 -1.93 -19.84 10.18
C VAL A 42 -1.61 -21.26 9.70
N HIS A 43 -1.44 -21.47 8.39
CA HIS A 43 -1.25 -22.80 7.79
C HIS A 43 -0.06 -22.91 6.84
N ASN A 44 0.35 -21.81 6.20
CA ASN A 44 1.34 -21.81 5.11
C ASN A 44 2.65 -21.10 5.48
N TYR A 45 2.94 -20.93 6.77
CA TYR A 45 4.11 -20.19 7.26
C TYR A 45 5.44 -20.81 6.80
N GLU A 46 5.54 -22.15 6.73
CA GLU A 46 6.77 -22.80 6.26
C GLU A 46 7.05 -22.49 4.78
N ALA A 47 6.04 -22.59 3.91
CA ALA A 47 6.19 -22.27 2.50
C ALA A 47 6.58 -20.79 2.30
N ASN A 48 5.97 -19.88 3.07
CA ASN A 48 6.30 -18.46 3.05
C ASN A 48 7.76 -18.18 3.46
N LEU A 49 8.25 -18.85 4.51
CA LEU A 49 9.64 -18.73 4.94
C LEU A 49 10.61 -19.34 3.92
N ARG A 50 10.25 -20.49 3.31
CA ARG A 50 11.04 -21.13 2.26
C ARG A 50 11.22 -20.22 1.05
N ALA A 51 10.22 -19.40 0.71
CA ALA A 51 10.32 -18.45 -0.40
C ALA A 51 11.55 -17.52 -0.30
N ALA A 52 12.01 -17.21 0.92
CA ALA A 52 13.16 -16.33 1.17
C ALA A 52 14.53 -16.99 0.98
N VAL A 53 14.57 -18.33 1.01
CA VAL A 53 15.83 -19.10 1.04
C VAL A 53 15.97 -20.09 -0.13
N THR A 54 14.96 -20.19 -1.00
CA THR A 54 15.02 -21.02 -2.21
C THR A 54 15.33 -20.19 -3.45
N GLU A 55 15.37 -20.83 -4.62
CA GLU A 55 15.71 -20.24 -5.91
C GLU A 55 14.98 -18.91 -6.19
N ARG A 56 15.69 -17.97 -6.81
CA ARG A 56 15.12 -16.67 -7.17
C ARG A 56 14.31 -16.78 -8.47
N LEU A 57 13.39 -15.84 -8.70
CA LEU A 57 12.77 -15.69 -10.03
C LEU A 57 13.84 -15.28 -11.04
N THR A 58 13.67 -15.76 -12.26
CA THR A 58 14.50 -15.40 -13.41
C THR A 58 14.22 -13.98 -13.87
N ASP A 59 15.16 -13.38 -14.61
CA ASP A 59 15.00 -12.01 -15.12
C ASP A 59 13.76 -11.89 -16.03
N ALA A 60 13.50 -12.90 -16.88
CA ALA A 60 12.31 -12.92 -17.73
C ALA A 60 11.00 -12.94 -16.94
N GLU A 61 10.95 -13.67 -15.82
CA GLU A 61 9.77 -13.68 -14.94
C GLU A 61 9.60 -12.35 -14.22
N MET A 62 10.70 -11.71 -13.79
CA MET A 62 10.68 -10.38 -13.20
C MET A 62 10.17 -9.32 -14.18
N ASP A 63 10.57 -9.41 -15.46
CA ASP A 63 10.10 -8.52 -16.52
C ASP A 63 8.59 -8.70 -16.80
N VAL A 64 8.11 -9.95 -16.81
CA VAL A 64 6.67 -10.23 -16.93
C VAL A 64 5.90 -9.60 -15.78
N ILE A 65 6.34 -9.81 -14.53
CA ILE A 65 5.66 -9.27 -13.34
C ILE A 65 5.68 -7.73 -13.35
N ALA A 66 6.75 -7.10 -13.85
CA ALA A 66 6.83 -5.64 -13.99
C ALA A 66 5.76 -5.07 -14.94
N GLY A 67 5.27 -5.87 -15.90
CA GLY A 67 4.18 -5.50 -16.80
C GLY A 67 2.76 -5.69 -16.25
N LEU A 68 2.61 -6.19 -15.01
CA LEU A 68 1.31 -6.50 -14.41
C LEU A 68 0.62 -5.34 -13.68
N GLU A 69 1.19 -4.14 -13.69
CA GLU A 69 0.55 -2.96 -13.09
C GLU A 69 -0.79 -2.65 -13.75
N ARG A 70 -1.82 -2.36 -12.95
CA ARG A 70 -3.20 -2.11 -13.42
C ARG A 70 -3.87 -0.94 -12.70
N ASN A 71 -3.12 -0.12 -11.96
CA ASN A 71 -3.61 0.90 -11.04
C ASN A 71 -4.70 0.32 -10.09
N ASN A 72 -4.48 -0.92 -9.62
CA ASN A 72 -5.44 -1.65 -8.79
C ASN A 72 -4.99 -1.64 -7.32
N ARG A 73 -5.62 -0.79 -6.50
CA ARG A 73 -5.40 -0.77 -5.05
C ARG A 73 -6.39 -1.70 -4.34
N LEU A 74 -5.89 -2.78 -3.74
CA LEU A 74 -6.73 -3.70 -2.95
C LEU A 74 -7.19 -3.11 -1.60
N VAL A 75 -6.32 -2.33 -0.94
CA VAL A 75 -6.63 -1.68 0.33
C VAL A 75 -6.81 -0.18 0.10
N LYS A 76 -8.05 0.22 -0.19
CA LYS A 76 -8.43 1.61 -0.50
C LYS A 76 -8.62 2.48 0.74
N GLY A 77 -8.90 1.88 1.90
CA GLY A 77 -9.01 2.62 3.16
C GLY A 77 -10.31 3.40 3.32
N GLN A 78 -11.40 3.00 2.66
CA GLN A 78 -12.70 3.70 2.70
C GLN A 78 -13.29 3.94 4.11
N VAL A 79 -12.81 3.21 5.12
CA VAL A 79 -13.20 3.41 6.53
C VAL A 79 -12.50 4.60 7.21
N PHE A 80 -11.49 5.17 6.57
CA PHE A 80 -10.73 6.32 7.05
C PHE A 80 -11.18 7.64 6.39
N LEU A 81 -12.25 7.62 5.60
CA LEU A 81 -12.81 8.82 4.97
C LEU A 81 -13.46 9.74 6.00
N TRP A 82 -13.35 11.05 5.75
CA TRP A 82 -13.93 12.10 6.59
C TRP A 82 -15.19 12.71 5.95
N PRO A 83 -16.03 13.43 6.72
CA PRO A 83 -17.14 14.17 6.16
C PRO A 83 -16.67 15.18 5.09
N GLY A 84 -17.21 15.08 3.88
CA GLY A 84 -16.85 15.93 2.75
C GLY A 84 -15.77 15.35 1.83
N ALA A 85 -15.20 14.18 2.12
CA ALA A 85 -14.42 13.43 1.14
C ALA A 85 -15.36 12.84 0.07
N ASP A 86 -14.95 12.93 -1.20
CA ASP A 86 -15.72 12.40 -2.32
C ASP A 86 -15.61 10.87 -2.39
N ASP A 87 -14.39 10.35 -2.40
CA ASP A 87 -14.11 8.91 -2.37
C ASP A 87 -12.72 8.58 -1.80
N TRP A 88 -12.28 7.33 -2.00
CA TRP A 88 -11.00 6.85 -1.48
C TRP A 88 -9.77 7.49 -2.13
N HIS A 89 -9.89 8.10 -3.32
CA HIS A 89 -8.79 8.79 -3.98
C HIS A 89 -8.31 10.00 -3.17
N ASP A 90 -9.22 10.71 -2.48
CA ASP A 90 -8.89 11.83 -1.59
C ASP A 90 -7.96 11.40 -0.44
N LEU A 91 -7.96 10.12 -0.05
CA LEU A 91 -7.12 9.60 1.02
C LEU A 91 -5.65 9.42 0.60
N TRP A 92 -5.35 9.28 -0.70
CA TRP A 92 -4.03 8.84 -1.17
C TRP A 92 -3.24 9.90 -1.93
N ASP A 93 -3.76 11.13 -2.06
CA ASP A 93 -3.09 12.27 -2.70
C ASP A 93 -2.42 11.88 -4.03
N GLU A 94 -3.12 11.15 -4.90
CA GLU A 94 -2.51 10.55 -6.10
C GLU A 94 -1.87 11.59 -7.04
N ASP A 95 -2.40 12.82 -7.03
CA ASP A 95 -1.88 13.99 -7.76
C ASP A 95 -0.92 14.87 -6.93
N GLY A 96 -0.58 14.46 -5.70
CA GLY A 96 0.27 15.20 -4.77
C GLY A 96 -0.41 16.41 -4.12
N VAL A 97 -1.74 16.50 -4.20
CA VAL A 97 -2.56 17.54 -3.58
C VAL A 97 -3.37 16.92 -2.44
N ILE A 98 -3.20 17.46 -1.24
CA ILE A 98 -3.98 17.07 -0.07
C ILE A 98 -5.36 17.73 -0.15
N VAL A 99 -6.42 16.92 -0.09
CA VAL A 99 -7.79 17.42 -0.08
C VAL A 99 -8.14 17.93 1.32
N ASP A 100 -8.52 19.21 1.42
CA ASP A 100 -8.87 19.82 2.69
C ASP A 100 -10.18 19.23 3.26
N CYS A 101 -10.13 18.83 4.51
CA CYS A 101 -11.33 18.52 5.28
C CYS A 101 -11.99 19.85 5.72
N ALA A 102 -13.17 20.15 5.17
CA ALA A 102 -13.90 21.37 5.49
C ALA A 102 -14.13 21.55 7.01
N ASP A 103 -14.30 20.46 7.76
CA ASP A 103 -14.49 20.48 9.22
C ASP A 103 -13.20 20.81 10.00
N CYS A 104 -12.02 20.60 9.42
CA CYS A 104 -10.75 20.99 10.04
C CYS A 104 -10.59 22.52 10.04
N THR A 105 -11.02 23.20 8.97
CA THR A 105 -10.91 24.67 8.84
C THR A 105 -11.85 25.43 9.79
N ALA A 106 -12.99 24.83 10.18
CA ALA A 106 -13.87 25.41 11.19
C ALA A 106 -13.23 25.43 12.60
N ASN A 107 -12.27 24.55 12.86
CA ASN A 107 -11.54 24.46 14.13
C ASN A 107 -10.16 25.15 14.07
N GLU A 108 -9.63 25.44 12.87
CA GLU A 108 -8.35 26.16 12.69
C GLU A 108 -8.41 27.61 13.15
N ASN A 109 -9.56 28.29 13.06
CA ASN A 109 -9.70 29.64 13.62
C ASN A 109 -9.53 29.66 15.15
N ILE A 110 -9.84 28.56 15.83
CA ILE A 110 -9.62 28.41 17.28
C ILE A 110 -8.15 28.06 17.55
N ASP A 111 -7.52 27.20 16.72
CA ASP A 111 -6.16 26.73 16.96
C ASP A 111 -5.07 27.76 16.56
N HIS A 112 -5.32 28.59 15.53
CA HIS A 112 -4.45 29.70 15.15
C HIS A 112 -4.46 30.84 16.18
N GLU A 113 -5.62 31.18 16.76
CA GLU A 113 -5.72 32.16 17.86
C GLU A 113 -5.09 31.65 19.15
N ARG A 114 -5.25 30.35 19.45
CA ARG A 114 -4.64 29.72 20.63
C ARG A 114 -3.12 29.64 20.49
N SER A 115 -2.61 29.31 19.31
CA SER A 115 -1.18 29.34 19.00
C SER A 115 -0.59 30.76 19.04
N ARG A 116 -1.30 31.77 18.53
CA ARG A 116 -0.89 33.19 18.65
C ARG A 116 -0.80 33.66 20.10
N ARG A 117 -1.80 33.33 20.94
CA ARG A 117 -1.79 33.68 22.37
C ARG A 117 -0.65 33.04 23.14
N VAL A 118 -0.29 31.79 22.84
CA VAL A 118 0.85 31.11 23.45
C VAL A 118 2.17 31.77 23.04
N VAL A 119 2.31 32.15 21.76
CA VAL A 119 3.50 32.83 21.25
C VAL A 119 3.62 34.28 21.76
N GLU A 120 2.51 35.00 21.92
CA GLU A 120 2.51 36.34 22.53
C GLU A 120 2.81 36.30 24.03
N ALA A 121 2.22 35.35 24.77
CA ALA A 121 2.53 35.15 26.19
C ALA A 121 4.00 34.79 26.43
N ALA A 122 4.61 34.03 25.52
CA ALA A 122 6.04 33.69 25.58
C ALA A 122 6.97 34.86 25.21
N ARG A 123 6.46 35.93 24.59
CA ARG A 123 7.23 37.14 24.24
C ARG A 123 7.16 38.23 25.32
N SER A 124 6.25 38.10 26.28
CA SER A 124 6.08 39.05 27.40
C SER A 124 6.78 38.62 28.70
N VAL A 125 7.63 37.59 28.66
CA VAL A 125 8.49 37.13 29.76
C VAL A 125 9.94 37.21 29.31
#